data_AF-A0A6B3Q9U9-F1
#
_entry.id   AF-A0A6B3Q9U9-F1
#
_cell.length_a   1.000
_cell.length_b   1.000
_cell.length_c   1.000
_cell.angle_alpha   90.00
_cell.angle_beta   90.00
_cell.angle_gamma   90.00
#
_symmetry.space_group_name_H-M   'P 1'
#
loop_
_entity.id
_entity.type
_entity.pdbx_description
1 polymer ?
#
loop_
_entity_poly.entity_id
_entity_poly.type
_entity_poly.pdbx_seq_one_letter_code
_entity_poly.pdbx_strand_id
1 'polypeptide(L)'
;SLIEPEQADEELFFWKNNYIKIWCIGVGSKEIGKRDLIFFATDSRTDEFATVDAVSKTSSPRFYKLNPLEKINFLIEEKIIPDIGANIISNSVNGFSIVGYWIEYWVKEESKSIEKLAAPSKELVDFNSATIRAKRYNFEEMLKKINNEQFTIEFDECLYAYNNEKWFVCAAGLGGILEHLLYLILEKNSMIDNNFPDDATAKIYIEYLSRQPIKLKKREKTYLRGLFLIRNSVSHYNQGFTSKDQCTNLM
;
A
#
# COMPACT_ATOMS: atom_id res chain seq x y z
N SER A 1 -16.78 14.39 -4.20
CA SER A 1 -16.11 13.38 -3.37
C SER A 1 -16.20 12.06 -4.11
N LEU A 2 -15.09 11.61 -4.67
CA LEU A 2 -15.02 10.29 -5.27
C LEU A 2 -14.26 9.44 -4.25
N ILE A 3 -15.00 8.52 -3.64
CA ILE A 3 -14.44 7.38 -2.95
C ILE A 3 -13.80 6.57 -4.09
N GLU A 4 -12.47 6.58 -4.15
CA GLU A 4 -11.74 5.63 -5.00
C GLU A 4 -12.06 4.23 -4.49
N PRO A 5 -12.44 3.27 -5.36
CA PRO A 5 -12.69 1.92 -4.91
C PRO A 5 -11.36 1.31 -4.48
N GLU A 6 -11.28 0.91 -3.21
CA GLU A 6 -10.37 -0.13 -2.73
C GLU A 6 -10.71 -1.43 -3.47
N GLN A 7 -10.20 -1.60 -4.69
CA GLN A 7 -9.88 -2.93 -5.19
C GLN A 7 -8.38 -3.09 -5.01
N ALA A 8 -8.03 -4.06 -4.18
CA ALA A 8 -6.65 -4.44 -3.92
C ALA A 8 -5.90 -4.61 -5.26
N ASP A 9 -4.78 -3.90 -5.40
CA ASP A 9 -3.76 -4.13 -6.45
C ASP A 9 -3.08 -5.50 -6.23
N GLU A 10 -3.84 -6.60 -6.26
CA GLU A 10 -3.31 -7.97 -6.29
C GLU A 10 -2.97 -8.43 -7.72
N GLU A 11 -3.33 -7.64 -8.74
CA GLU A 11 -3.17 -8.03 -10.14
C GLU A 11 -1.95 -7.38 -10.80
N LEU A 12 -0.82 -8.10 -10.80
CA LEU A 12 0.45 -7.68 -11.41
C LEU A 12 0.34 -7.35 -12.91
N PHE A 13 -0.52 -8.07 -13.63
CA PHE A 13 -0.77 -7.94 -15.05
C PHE A 13 -2.26 -8.19 -15.31
N PHE A 14 -2.95 -7.24 -15.95
CA PHE A 14 -4.39 -7.32 -16.21
C PHE A 14 -4.74 -8.58 -17.01
N TRP A 15 -3.95 -8.88 -18.04
CA TRP A 15 -4.15 -10.03 -18.94
C TRP A 15 -3.91 -11.41 -18.30
N LYS A 16 -3.38 -11.46 -17.07
CA LYS A 16 -3.17 -12.74 -16.38
C LYS A 16 -4.47 -13.34 -15.86
N ASN A 17 -5.38 -12.50 -15.39
CA ASN A 17 -6.62 -12.91 -14.71
C ASN A 17 -7.88 -12.53 -15.51
N ASN A 18 -7.74 -11.66 -16.50
CA ASN A 18 -8.85 -11.15 -17.31
C ASN A 18 -8.68 -11.57 -18.76
N TYR A 19 -9.81 -11.81 -19.43
CA TYR A 19 -9.81 -12.06 -20.87
C TYR A 19 -9.65 -10.75 -21.63
N ILE A 20 -8.84 -10.75 -22.68
CA ILE A 20 -8.50 -9.52 -23.41
C ILE A 20 -8.86 -9.63 -24.88
N LYS A 21 -9.27 -8.50 -25.46
CA LYS A 21 -9.36 -8.34 -26.90
C LYS A 21 -8.29 -7.40 -27.38
N ILE A 22 -7.39 -7.89 -28.22
CA ILE A 22 -6.35 -7.09 -28.86
C ILE A 22 -6.86 -6.58 -30.21
N TRP A 23 -6.76 -5.28 -30.41
CA TRP A 23 -7.10 -4.60 -31.65
C TRP A 23 -5.84 -4.31 -32.45
N CYS A 24 -5.85 -4.66 -33.72
CA CYS A 24 -4.83 -4.33 -34.71
C CYS A 24 -5.50 -3.56 -35.85
N ILE A 25 -5.30 -2.24 -35.87
CA ILE A 25 -5.99 -1.37 -36.82
C ILE A 25 -4.99 -0.77 -37.79
N GLY A 26 -5.18 -1.06 -39.08
CA GLY A 26 -4.46 -0.41 -40.17
C GLY A 26 -4.97 1.00 -40.39
N VAL A 27 -4.08 1.99 -40.34
CA VAL A 27 -4.42 3.41 -40.51
C VAL A 27 -3.50 4.09 -41.52
N GLY A 28 -3.97 5.21 -42.07
CA GLY A 28 -3.20 6.03 -43.00
C GLY A 28 -1.98 6.63 -42.31
N SER A 29 -0.84 6.61 -43.00
CA SER A 29 0.39 7.27 -42.55
C SER A 29 0.54 8.66 -43.18
N LYS A 30 1.25 9.54 -42.49
CA LYS A 30 1.66 10.84 -43.05
C LYS A 30 2.59 10.66 -44.25
N GLU A 31 3.35 9.56 -44.28
CA GLU A 31 4.24 9.23 -45.38
C GLU A 31 3.46 8.62 -46.55
N ILE A 32 3.61 9.22 -47.73
CA ILE A 32 2.90 8.79 -48.94
C ILE A 32 3.23 7.31 -49.24
N GLY A 33 2.18 6.51 -49.44
CA GLY A 33 2.31 5.10 -49.76
C GLY A 33 2.59 4.19 -48.56
N LYS A 34 2.74 4.73 -47.34
CA LYS A 34 2.88 3.95 -46.12
C LYS A 34 1.58 3.82 -45.35
N ARG A 35 1.51 2.77 -44.54
CA ARG A 35 0.42 2.47 -43.61
C ARG A 35 1.03 2.29 -42.24
N ASP A 36 0.34 2.79 -41.22
CA ASP A 36 0.71 2.58 -39.84
C ASP A 36 -0.26 1.57 -39.21
N LEU A 37 0.17 0.95 -38.11
CA LEU A 37 -0.68 0.10 -37.29
C LEU A 37 -0.89 0.78 -35.93
N ILE A 38 -2.09 0.64 -35.41
CA ILE A 38 -2.44 0.97 -34.03
C ILE A 38 -2.77 -0.33 -33.32
N PHE A 39 -2.13 -0.53 -32.18
CA PHE A 39 -2.40 -1.64 -31.27
C PHE A 39 -2.90 -1.11 -29.93
N PHE A 40 -3.93 -1.75 -29.39
CA PHE A 40 -4.42 -1.56 -28.02
C PHE A 40 -5.26 -2.76 -27.59
N ALA A 41 -5.49 -2.88 -26.29
CA ALA A 41 -6.29 -3.95 -25.71
C ALA A 41 -7.54 -3.40 -25.02
N THR A 42 -8.61 -4.19 -25.04
CA THR A 42 -9.83 -3.94 -24.27
C THR A 42 -10.19 -5.14 -23.41
N ASP A 43 -10.87 -4.90 -22.30
CA ASP A 43 -11.51 -5.96 -21.51
C ASP A 43 -12.56 -6.70 -22.37
N SER A 44 -12.64 -8.02 -22.18
CA SER A 44 -13.44 -8.93 -22.99
C SER A 44 -13.96 -10.11 -22.16
N ARG A 45 -14.92 -10.86 -22.71
CA ARG A 45 -15.41 -12.11 -22.09
C ARG A 45 -14.56 -13.32 -22.45
N THR A 46 -13.81 -13.22 -23.54
CA THR A 46 -12.93 -14.26 -24.08
C THR A 46 -11.74 -13.61 -24.75
N ASP A 47 -10.61 -14.32 -24.83
CA ASP A 47 -9.45 -13.83 -25.55
C ASP A 47 -9.74 -13.73 -27.04
N GLU A 48 -9.57 -12.53 -27.58
CA GLU A 48 -9.90 -12.22 -28.97
C GLU A 48 -8.82 -11.38 -29.63
N PHE A 49 -8.70 -11.52 -30.95
CA PHE A 49 -7.88 -10.67 -31.78
C PHE A 49 -8.73 -10.11 -32.92
N ALA A 50 -8.78 -8.79 -33.04
CA ALA A 50 -9.54 -8.10 -34.07
C ALA A 50 -8.61 -7.33 -35.00
N THR A 51 -8.82 -7.48 -36.31
CA THR A 51 -8.16 -6.70 -37.35
C THR A 51 -9.16 -5.79 -38.04
N VAL A 52 -8.77 -4.54 -38.26
CA VAL A 52 -9.60 -3.55 -38.97
C VAL A 52 -8.74 -2.77 -39.94
N ASP A 53 -9.13 -2.70 -41.21
CA ASP A 53 -8.49 -1.80 -42.19
C ASP A 53 -9.27 -0.49 -42.25
N ALA A 54 -8.68 0.57 -41.70
CA ALA A 54 -9.23 1.92 -41.67
C ALA A 54 -8.43 2.89 -42.53
N VAL A 55 -7.50 2.42 -43.37
CA VAL A 55 -6.52 3.28 -44.08
C VAL A 55 -7.22 4.35 -44.93
N SER A 56 -8.24 3.96 -45.70
CA SER A 56 -8.96 4.90 -46.59
C SER A 56 -9.70 6.00 -45.82
N LYS A 57 -10.17 5.70 -44.60
CA LYS A 57 -10.92 6.64 -43.75
C LYS A 57 -10.03 7.52 -42.87
N THR A 58 -8.79 7.09 -42.65
CA THR A 58 -7.84 7.76 -41.76
C THR A 58 -6.71 8.47 -42.51
N SER A 59 -6.73 8.45 -43.84
CA SER A 59 -5.75 9.13 -44.69
C SER A 59 -6.00 10.65 -44.79
N SER A 60 -5.93 11.36 -43.66
CA SER A 60 -6.16 12.80 -43.61
C SER A 60 -5.14 13.54 -42.73
N PRO A 61 -4.81 14.80 -43.07
CA PRO A 61 -3.93 15.63 -42.23
C PRO A 61 -4.43 15.82 -40.79
N ARG A 62 -5.75 15.75 -40.58
CA ARG A 62 -6.36 15.82 -39.24
C ARG A 62 -5.98 14.60 -38.42
N PHE A 63 -6.18 13.39 -38.97
CA PHE A 63 -5.89 12.15 -38.27
C PHE A 63 -4.41 11.99 -37.91
N TYR A 64 -3.51 12.40 -38.81
CA TYR A 64 -2.06 12.25 -38.60
C TYR A 64 -1.52 13.03 -37.40
N LYS A 65 -2.21 14.09 -36.97
CA LYS A 65 -1.80 14.94 -35.84
C LYS A 65 -2.29 14.45 -34.49
N LEU A 66 -3.20 13.48 -34.48
CA LEU A 66 -3.78 12.96 -33.25
C LEU A 66 -2.78 12.09 -32.49
N ASN A 67 -2.80 12.16 -31.17
CA ASN A 67 -2.08 11.21 -30.32
C ASN A 67 -2.77 9.82 -30.34
N PRO A 68 -2.15 8.75 -29.82
CA PRO A 68 -2.69 7.40 -29.89
C PRO A 68 -4.12 7.26 -29.35
N LEU A 69 -4.44 7.86 -28.20
CA LEU A 69 -5.77 7.80 -27.61
C LEU A 69 -6.79 8.60 -28.44
N GLU A 70 -6.40 9.77 -28.91
CA GLU A 70 -7.24 10.58 -29.82
C GLU A 70 -7.51 9.85 -31.14
N LYS A 71 -6.55 9.08 -31.67
CA LYS A 71 -6.76 8.25 -32.85
C LYS A 71 -7.79 7.15 -32.58
N ILE A 72 -7.74 6.50 -31.42
CA ILE A 72 -8.73 5.49 -31.03
C ILE A 72 -10.12 6.13 -30.89
N ASN A 73 -10.22 7.27 -30.21
CA ASN A 73 -11.49 8.00 -30.07
C ASN A 73 -12.05 8.42 -31.43
N PHE A 74 -11.21 8.91 -32.34
CA PHE A 74 -11.63 9.22 -33.71
C PHE A 74 -12.22 7.99 -34.43
N LEU A 75 -11.60 6.81 -34.28
CA LEU A 75 -12.10 5.58 -34.88
C LEU A 75 -13.47 5.16 -34.31
N ILE A 76 -13.73 5.42 -33.03
CA ILE A 76 -15.02 5.19 -32.37
C ILE A 76 -16.06 6.21 -32.86
N GLU A 77 -15.73 7.50 -32.86
CA GLU A 77 -16.61 8.59 -33.28
C GLU A 77 -17.07 8.43 -34.75
N GLU A 78 -16.16 8.05 -35.62
CA GLU A 78 -16.44 7.78 -37.05
C GLU A 78 -17.09 6.39 -37.28
N LYS A 79 -17.40 5.66 -36.20
CA LYS A 79 -18.03 4.32 -36.22
C LYS A 79 -17.25 3.31 -37.08
N ILE A 80 -15.92 3.45 -37.12
CA ILE A 80 -15.01 2.53 -37.79
C ILE A 80 -14.82 1.29 -36.92
N ILE A 81 -14.78 1.49 -35.61
CA ILE A 81 -14.84 0.43 -34.58
C ILE A 81 -16.04 0.69 -33.65
N PRO A 82 -16.56 -0.34 -32.96
CA PRO A 82 -17.66 -0.16 -32.01
C PRO A 82 -17.26 0.76 -30.85
N ASP A 83 -18.26 1.31 -30.16
CA ASP A 83 -18.04 2.06 -28.93
C ASP A 83 -17.58 1.11 -27.81
N ILE A 84 -16.28 1.17 -27.53
CA ILE A 84 -15.57 0.34 -26.55
C ILE A 84 -14.84 1.21 -25.53
N GLY A 85 -15.12 2.52 -25.48
CA GLY A 85 -14.32 3.50 -24.74
C GLY A 85 -14.15 3.15 -23.25
N ALA A 86 -15.21 2.65 -22.62
CA ALA A 86 -15.20 2.23 -21.22
C ALA A 86 -14.34 0.97 -20.94
N ASN A 87 -14.05 0.18 -21.96
CA ASN A 87 -13.35 -1.10 -21.83
C ASN A 87 -11.88 -1.01 -22.24
N ILE A 88 -11.39 0.16 -22.66
CA ILE A 88 -10.00 0.34 -23.09
C ILE A 88 -9.07 0.20 -21.90
N ILE A 89 -8.08 -0.70 -22.03
CA ILE A 89 -7.00 -0.84 -21.07
C ILE A 89 -6.00 0.28 -21.36
N SER A 90 -6.05 1.36 -20.57
CA SER A 90 -5.29 2.60 -20.82
C SER A 90 -3.79 2.37 -21.02
N ASN A 91 -3.19 1.46 -20.22
CA ASN A 91 -1.75 1.19 -20.24
C ASN A 91 -1.30 0.39 -21.47
N SER A 92 -2.25 -0.11 -22.26
CA SER A 92 -1.97 -0.77 -23.55
C SER A 92 -1.92 0.21 -24.72
N VAL A 93 -2.33 1.47 -24.54
CA VAL A 93 -2.47 2.44 -25.64
C VAL A 93 -1.11 3.07 -25.96
N ASN A 94 -0.58 2.83 -27.16
CA ASN A 94 0.67 3.43 -27.65
C ASN A 94 0.63 3.66 -29.18
N GLY A 95 1.53 4.49 -29.71
CA GLY A 95 1.78 4.71 -31.12
C GLY A 95 2.77 3.75 -31.79
N PHE A 96 3.23 2.67 -31.15
CA PHE A 96 4.09 1.67 -31.79
C PHE A 96 3.30 0.89 -32.86
N SER A 97 3.77 0.95 -34.11
CA SER A 97 3.17 0.20 -35.22
C SER A 97 3.73 -1.21 -35.41
N ILE A 98 4.62 -1.67 -34.51
CA ILE A 98 5.20 -3.02 -34.53
C ILE A 98 4.73 -3.75 -33.28
N VAL A 99 4.09 -4.91 -33.47
CA VAL A 99 3.46 -5.68 -32.38
C VAL A 99 4.44 -6.06 -31.27
N GLY A 100 5.69 -6.45 -31.59
CA GLY A 100 6.69 -6.81 -30.59
C GLY A 100 7.01 -5.65 -29.64
N TYR A 101 7.26 -4.45 -30.20
CA TYR A 101 7.51 -3.25 -29.40
C TYR A 101 6.28 -2.79 -28.62
N TRP A 102 5.09 -2.98 -29.18
CA TRP A 102 3.85 -2.69 -28.47
C TRP A 102 3.67 -3.62 -27.25
N ILE A 103 3.91 -4.92 -27.39
CA ILE A 103 3.84 -5.89 -26.28
C ILE A 103 4.87 -5.54 -25.20
N GLU A 104 6.12 -5.30 -25.59
CA GLU A 104 7.18 -4.90 -24.64
C GLU A 104 6.83 -3.62 -23.89
N TYR A 105 6.24 -2.64 -24.59
CA TYR A 105 5.76 -1.41 -23.97
C TYR A 105 4.64 -1.68 -22.98
N TRP A 106 3.61 -2.42 -23.37
CA TRP A 106 2.45 -2.67 -22.51
C TRP A 106 2.87 -3.42 -21.23
N VAL A 107 3.67 -4.48 -21.37
CA VAL A 107 4.23 -5.22 -20.23
C VAL A 107 5.05 -4.30 -19.32
N LYS A 108 5.83 -3.38 -19.89
CA LYS A 108 6.60 -2.40 -19.11
C LYS A 108 5.72 -1.37 -18.40
N GLU A 109 4.65 -0.89 -19.01
CA GLU A 109 3.73 0.04 -18.36
C GLU A 109 2.96 -0.64 -17.22
N GLU A 110 2.53 -1.89 -17.41
CA GLU A 110 1.96 -2.69 -16.31
C GLU A 110 2.99 -2.93 -15.21
N SER A 111 4.26 -3.21 -15.54
CA SER A 111 5.29 -3.40 -14.51
C SER A 111 5.62 -2.13 -13.72
N LYS A 112 5.24 -0.93 -14.16
CA LYS A 112 5.43 0.30 -13.35
C LYS A 112 4.53 0.34 -12.12
N SER A 113 3.38 -0.34 -12.12
CA SER A 113 2.61 -0.51 -10.87
C SER A 113 3.41 -1.36 -9.87
N ILE A 114 4.13 -2.37 -10.37
CA ILE A 114 5.05 -3.20 -9.58
C ILE A 114 6.21 -2.36 -9.05
N GLU A 115 6.81 -1.48 -9.85
CA GLU A 115 7.87 -0.58 -9.39
C GLU A 115 7.38 0.41 -8.31
N LYS A 116 6.10 0.78 -8.28
CA LYS A 116 5.51 1.57 -7.19
C LYS A 116 5.34 0.75 -5.91
N LEU A 117 5.01 -0.53 -6.03
CA LEU A 117 4.93 -1.48 -4.90
C LEU A 117 6.32 -1.89 -4.38
N ALA A 118 7.30 -1.98 -5.28
CA ALA A 118 8.69 -2.33 -5.01
C ALA A 118 9.58 -1.09 -4.80
N ALA A 119 9.03 0.12 -4.90
CA ALA A 119 9.76 1.34 -4.63
C ALA A 119 10.26 1.24 -3.18
N PRO A 120 11.58 1.31 -2.94
CA PRO A 120 12.05 1.46 -1.58
C PRO A 120 11.37 2.69 -1.00
N SER A 121 10.78 2.54 0.20
CA SER A 121 10.26 3.62 1.04
C SER A 121 11.05 4.89 0.75
N LYS A 122 10.39 5.92 0.19
CA LYS A 122 10.99 7.23 -0.08
C LYS A 122 11.88 7.61 1.11
N GLU A 123 13.11 8.02 0.80
CA GLU A 123 14.22 8.32 1.70
C GLU A 123 13.84 8.46 3.18
N LEU A 124 14.36 7.52 3.98
CA LEU A 124 14.61 7.54 5.42
C LEU A 124 14.23 8.87 6.10
N VAL A 125 12.96 9.01 6.49
CA VAL A 125 12.64 10.00 7.52
C VAL A 125 12.96 9.34 8.85
N ASP A 126 14.17 9.59 9.35
CA ASP A 126 14.50 9.29 10.74
C ASP A 126 13.45 9.98 11.63
N PHE A 127 12.70 9.22 12.42
CA PHE A 127 11.70 9.76 13.35
C PHE A 127 12.30 10.82 14.29
N ASN A 128 13.60 10.70 14.58
CA ASN A 128 14.33 11.70 15.37
C ASN A 128 14.60 13.00 14.60
N SER A 129 14.69 12.94 13.26
CA SER A 129 14.89 14.12 12.41
C SER A 129 13.60 14.93 12.16
N ALA A 130 12.44 14.31 12.29
CA ALA A 130 11.14 14.99 12.22
C ALA A 130 10.90 15.77 13.53
N THR A 131 11.38 17.00 13.59
CA THR A 131 11.48 17.89 14.79
C THR A 131 10.19 18.01 15.63
N ILE A 132 9.02 17.75 15.05
CA ILE A 132 7.72 17.81 15.74
C ILE A 132 7.39 16.50 16.49
N ARG A 133 7.90 15.34 16.05
CA ARG A 133 7.65 14.03 16.68
C ARG A 133 8.68 13.68 17.76
N ALA A 134 9.96 13.91 17.52
CA ALA A 134 11.02 13.70 18.52
C ALA A 134 10.78 14.51 19.82
N LYS A 135 10.30 15.75 19.69
CA LYS A 135 9.96 16.63 20.83
C LYS A 135 8.73 16.17 21.62
N ARG A 136 7.81 15.43 21.00
CA ARG A 136 6.54 15.03 21.65
C ARG A 136 6.73 13.86 22.62
N TYR A 137 7.69 12.98 22.34
CA TYR A 137 7.81 11.70 23.05
C TYR A 137 9.05 11.58 23.94
N ASN A 138 10.12 12.35 23.68
CA ASN A 138 11.33 12.38 24.53
C ASN A 138 11.85 10.99 24.91
N PHE A 139 11.90 10.08 23.93
CA PHE A 139 12.20 8.66 24.15
C PHE A 139 13.57 8.44 24.80
N GLU A 140 14.56 9.29 24.52
CA GLU A 140 15.88 9.19 25.14
C GLU A 140 15.81 9.33 26.67
N GLU A 141 15.04 10.30 27.18
CA GLU A 141 14.84 10.46 28.63
C GLU A 141 14.01 9.30 29.21
N MET A 142 12.99 8.84 28.48
CA MET A 142 12.18 7.69 28.86
C MET A 142 13.05 6.43 29.03
N LEU A 143 13.86 6.10 28.03
CA LEU A 143 14.74 4.93 28.03
C LEU A 143 15.79 5.02 29.14
N LYS A 144 16.39 6.21 29.34
CA LYS A 144 17.30 6.47 30.48
C LYS A 144 16.63 6.24 31.83
N LYS A 145 15.35 6.62 31.99
CA LYS A 145 14.60 6.42 33.25
C LYS A 145 14.18 4.95 33.45
N ILE A 146 13.83 4.26 32.37
CA ILE A 146 13.53 2.82 32.40
C ILE A 146 14.81 2.04 32.72
N ASN A 147 15.98 2.47 32.24
CA ASN A 147 17.29 1.89 32.55
C ASN A 147 17.28 0.36 32.47
N ASN A 148 16.80 -0.17 31.36
CA ASN A 148 16.77 -1.60 31.07
C ASN A 148 17.25 -1.79 29.61
N GLU A 149 18.37 -2.48 29.44
CA GLU A 149 19.03 -2.66 28.15
C GLU A 149 18.15 -3.48 27.18
N GLN A 150 17.57 -4.58 27.67
CA GLN A 150 16.68 -5.43 26.88
C GLN A 150 15.47 -4.64 26.35
N PHE A 151 14.81 -3.87 27.22
CA PHE A 151 13.71 -2.99 26.83
C PHE A 151 14.14 -1.96 25.78
N THR A 152 15.34 -1.41 25.91
CA THR A 152 15.87 -0.42 24.97
C THR A 152 16.07 -1.03 23.58
N ILE A 153 16.66 -2.22 23.51
CA ILE A 153 16.86 -2.95 22.26
C ILE A 153 15.51 -3.26 21.60
N GLU A 154 14.56 -3.83 22.35
CA GLU A 154 13.22 -4.15 21.83
C GLU A 154 12.50 -2.90 21.31
N PHE A 155 12.60 -1.79 22.04
CA PHE A 155 12.01 -0.50 21.65
C PHE A 155 12.64 0.05 20.37
N ASP A 156 13.96 0.01 20.25
CA ASP A 156 14.68 0.46 19.06
C ASP A 156 14.35 -0.40 17.83
N GLU A 157 14.15 -1.71 17.98
CA GLU A 157 13.68 -2.59 16.90
C GLU A 157 12.27 -2.20 16.41
N CYS A 158 11.37 -1.86 17.34
CA CYS A 158 10.02 -1.39 16.99
C CYS A 158 10.04 0.00 16.34
N LEU A 159 10.92 0.89 16.79
CA LEU A 159 11.13 2.20 16.19
C LEU A 159 11.74 2.07 14.80
N TYR A 160 12.69 1.14 14.60
CA TYR A 160 13.22 0.80 13.29
C TYR A 160 12.11 0.29 12.36
N ALA A 161 11.26 -0.63 12.83
CA ALA A 161 10.12 -1.11 12.05
C ALA A 161 9.15 0.02 11.68
N TYR A 162 8.87 0.95 12.61
CA TYR A 162 8.07 2.14 12.35
C TYR A 162 8.71 3.03 11.28
N ASN A 163 10.00 3.31 11.38
CA ASN A 163 10.70 4.19 10.44
C ASN A 163 10.80 3.62 9.03
N ASN A 164 10.74 2.29 8.90
CA ASN A 164 10.78 1.57 7.63
C ASN A 164 9.38 1.18 7.12
N GLU A 165 8.33 1.82 7.64
CA GLU A 165 6.93 1.60 7.23
C GLU A 165 6.45 0.15 7.40
N LYS A 166 7.12 -0.62 8.25
CA LYS A 166 6.74 -2.00 8.60
C LYS A 166 5.70 -1.99 9.71
N TRP A 167 4.55 -1.38 9.44
CA TRP A 167 3.51 -1.08 10.44
C TRP A 167 3.03 -2.31 11.20
N PHE A 168 2.83 -3.43 10.49
CA PHE A 168 2.42 -4.68 11.12
C PHE A 168 3.46 -5.17 12.14
N VAL A 169 4.72 -5.25 11.73
CA VAL A 169 5.83 -5.70 12.58
C VAL A 169 6.00 -4.75 13.78
N CYS A 170 5.94 -3.44 13.54
CA CYS A 170 6.01 -2.43 14.57
C CYS A 170 4.88 -2.58 15.60
N ALA A 171 3.62 -2.62 15.17
CA ALA A 171 2.48 -2.73 16.08
C ALA A 171 2.44 -4.07 16.84
N ALA A 172 2.87 -5.17 16.19
CA ALA A 172 3.00 -6.46 16.86
C ALA A 172 4.08 -6.43 17.96
N GLY A 173 5.26 -5.85 17.65
CA GLY A 173 6.35 -5.70 18.61
C GLY A 173 6.03 -4.73 19.76
N LEU A 174 5.35 -3.61 19.47
CA LEU A 174 4.89 -2.64 20.48
C LEU A 174 3.94 -3.29 21.50
N GLY A 175 3.23 -4.34 21.12
CA GLY A 175 2.45 -5.15 22.06
C GLY A 175 3.29 -5.81 23.14
N GLY A 176 4.42 -6.41 22.76
CA GLY A 176 5.37 -7.03 23.69
C GLY A 176 6.10 -5.99 24.55
N ILE A 177 6.51 -4.86 23.93
CA ILE A 177 7.11 -3.73 24.66
C ILE A 177 6.16 -3.20 25.73
N LEU A 178 4.86 -3.06 25.43
CA LEU A 178 3.89 -2.60 26.40
C LEU A 178 3.84 -3.55 27.60
N GLU A 179 3.79 -4.86 27.37
CA GLU A 179 3.79 -5.87 28.44
C GLU A 179 5.08 -5.81 29.27
N HIS A 180 6.24 -5.71 28.62
CA HIS A 180 7.54 -5.57 29.29
C HIS A 180 7.62 -4.27 30.12
N LEU A 181 7.10 -3.14 29.61
CA LEU A 181 7.04 -1.89 30.36
C LEU A 181 6.18 -2.02 31.62
N LEU A 182 5.00 -2.65 31.51
CA LEU A 182 4.13 -2.85 32.67
C LEU A 182 4.77 -3.76 33.71
N TYR A 183 5.49 -4.80 33.29
CA TYR A 183 6.29 -5.65 34.16
C TYR A 183 7.35 -4.84 34.92
N LEU A 184 8.17 -4.04 34.20
CA LEU A 184 9.21 -3.21 34.81
C LEU A 184 8.65 -2.18 35.79
N ILE A 185 7.46 -1.62 35.51
CA ILE A 185 6.77 -0.72 36.44
C ILE A 185 6.44 -1.45 37.74
N LEU A 186 5.89 -2.66 37.67
CA LEU A 186 5.57 -3.45 38.86
C LEU A 186 6.82 -3.86 39.63
N GLU A 187 7.86 -4.31 38.93
CA GLU A 187 9.15 -4.71 39.51
C GLU A 187 9.80 -3.56 40.28
N LYS A 188 9.93 -2.39 39.65
CA LYS A 188 10.54 -1.21 40.26
C LYS A 188 9.75 -0.64 41.45
N ASN A 189 8.46 -0.96 41.55
CA ASN A 189 7.62 -0.61 42.70
C ASN A 189 7.49 -1.77 43.71
N SER A 190 8.26 -2.85 43.54
CA SER A 190 8.24 -4.05 44.39
C SER A 190 6.84 -4.67 44.54
N MET A 191 6.07 -4.67 43.45
CA MET A 191 4.68 -5.15 43.41
C MET A 191 4.55 -6.57 42.86
N ILE A 192 5.63 -7.17 42.37
CA ILE A 192 5.65 -8.55 41.91
C ILE A 192 5.79 -9.46 43.14
N ASP A 193 4.80 -10.31 43.35
CA ASP A 193 4.74 -11.28 44.44
C ASP A 193 4.69 -12.71 43.89
N ASN A 194 4.73 -13.72 44.77
CA ASN A 194 4.68 -15.13 44.39
C ASN A 194 3.38 -15.55 43.68
N ASN A 195 2.35 -14.70 43.66
CA ASN A 195 1.09 -14.96 42.96
C ASN A 195 1.04 -14.31 41.57
N PHE A 196 2.05 -13.51 41.22
CA PHE A 196 2.15 -12.93 39.90
C PHE A 196 2.53 -14.04 38.90
N PRO A 197 1.70 -14.31 37.89
CA PRO A 197 1.94 -15.41 36.96
C PRO A 197 2.95 -15.03 35.89
N ASP A 198 3.69 -16.01 35.39
CA ASP A 198 4.64 -15.84 34.29
C ASP A 198 3.93 -15.46 32.96
N ASP A 199 2.66 -15.86 32.79
CA ASP A 199 1.81 -15.58 31.63
C ASP A 199 0.75 -14.49 31.92
N ALA A 200 1.16 -13.43 32.61
CA ALA A 200 0.26 -12.36 33.03
C ALA A 200 -0.49 -11.70 31.85
N THR A 201 -1.82 -11.84 31.87
CA THR A 201 -2.67 -11.15 30.89
C THR A 201 -2.80 -9.65 31.20
N ALA A 202 -3.25 -8.87 30.21
CA ALA A 202 -3.62 -7.46 30.36
C ALA A 202 -4.47 -7.17 31.61
N LYS A 203 -5.43 -8.05 31.92
CA LYS A 203 -6.30 -7.90 33.08
C LYS A 203 -5.51 -7.95 34.39
N ILE A 204 -4.52 -8.85 34.46
CA ILE A 204 -3.68 -9.07 35.64
C ILE A 204 -2.77 -7.86 35.86
N TYR A 205 -2.08 -7.39 34.81
CA TYR A 205 -1.28 -6.16 34.88
C TYR A 205 -2.11 -4.97 35.40
N ILE A 206 -3.29 -4.73 34.80
CA ILE A 206 -4.17 -3.63 35.22
C ILE A 206 -4.63 -3.78 36.67
N GLU A 207 -4.89 -5.01 37.13
CA GLU A 207 -5.26 -5.28 38.52
C GLU A 207 -4.11 -4.94 39.48
N TYR A 208 -2.90 -5.41 39.21
CA TYR A 208 -1.73 -5.12 40.04
C TYR A 208 -1.44 -3.61 40.08
N LEU A 209 -1.43 -2.93 38.93
CA LEU A 209 -1.24 -1.48 38.85
C LEU A 209 -2.36 -0.67 39.55
N SER A 210 -3.52 -1.29 39.82
CA SER A 210 -4.60 -0.68 40.59
C SER A 210 -4.34 -0.65 42.10
N ARG A 211 -3.35 -1.39 42.58
CA ARG A 211 -2.96 -1.46 44.00
C ARG A 211 -1.99 -0.32 44.35
N GLN A 212 -1.78 -0.09 45.64
CA GLN A 212 -0.73 0.83 46.10
C GLN A 212 0.66 0.27 45.78
N PRO A 213 1.68 1.10 45.48
CA PRO A 213 1.68 2.57 45.55
C PRO A 213 1.14 3.29 44.29
N ILE A 214 0.88 2.57 43.18
CA ILE A 214 0.55 3.18 41.88
C ILE A 214 -0.89 3.69 41.85
N LYS A 215 -1.85 2.84 42.21
CA LYS A 215 -3.29 3.15 42.33
C LYS A 215 -3.87 3.81 41.07
N LEU A 216 -3.85 3.09 39.94
CA LEU A 216 -4.47 3.57 38.70
C LEU A 216 -5.93 4.01 38.86
N LYS A 217 -6.25 5.17 38.29
CA LYS A 217 -7.60 5.73 38.17
C LYS A 217 -8.39 5.02 37.08
N LYS A 218 -9.72 5.12 37.14
CA LYS A 218 -10.64 4.49 36.17
C LYS A 218 -10.27 4.81 34.71
N ARG A 219 -9.91 6.06 34.40
CA ARG A 219 -9.56 6.48 33.03
C ARG A 219 -8.28 5.81 32.53
N GLU A 220 -7.26 5.68 33.37
CA GLU A 220 -5.99 5.04 33.02
C GLU A 220 -6.18 3.54 32.76
N LYS A 221 -7.03 2.88 33.56
CA LYS A 221 -7.41 1.48 33.31
C LYS A 221 -8.13 1.31 31.98
N THR A 222 -9.06 2.22 31.64
CA THR A 222 -9.75 2.20 30.35
C THR A 222 -8.78 2.40 29.20
N TYR A 223 -7.83 3.32 29.35
CA TYR A 223 -6.80 3.57 28.34
C TYR A 223 -5.94 2.33 28.09
N LEU A 224 -5.38 1.72 29.14
CA LEU A 224 -4.59 0.49 29.03
C LEU A 224 -5.37 -0.65 28.36
N ARG A 225 -6.66 -0.83 28.71
CA ARG A 225 -7.51 -1.82 28.03
C ARG A 225 -7.65 -1.53 26.54
N GLY A 226 -7.77 -0.27 26.16
CA GLY A 226 -7.79 0.15 24.75
C GLY A 226 -6.52 -0.25 24.01
N LEU A 227 -5.34 -0.01 24.60
CA LEU A 227 -4.06 -0.42 24.01
C LEU A 227 -3.98 -1.94 23.77
N PHE A 228 -4.39 -2.74 24.76
CA PHE A 228 -4.41 -4.20 24.61
C PHE A 228 -5.43 -4.69 23.57
N LEU A 229 -6.56 -4.01 23.40
CA LEU A 229 -7.50 -4.33 22.33
C LEU A 229 -6.91 -4.01 20.95
N ILE A 230 -6.21 -2.89 20.79
CA ILE A 230 -5.50 -2.54 19.55
C ILE A 230 -4.44 -3.62 19.27
N ARG A 231 -3.59 -3.96 20.25
CA ARG A 231 -2.60 -5.04 20.15
C ARG A 231 -3.22 -6.36 19.71
N ASN A 232 -4.33 -6.78 20.35
CA ASN A 232 -4.99 -8.03 20.03
C ASN A 232 -5.62 -8.03 18.64
N SER A 233 -6.14 -6.89 18.18
CA SER A 233 -6.65 -6.75 16.80
C SER A 233 -5.53 -6.95 15.77
N VAL A 234 -4.35 -6.38 16.02
CA VAL A 234 -3.18 -6.51 15.13
C VAL A 234 -2.62 -7.94 15.16
N SER A 235 -2.54 -8.57 16.33
CA SER A 235 -1.90 -9.88 16.48
C SER A 235 -2.78 -11.08 16.10
N HIS A 236 -4.11 -11.02 16.34
CA HIS A 236 -4.98 -12.20 16.23
C HIS A 236 -6.06 -12.10 15.14
N TYR A 237 -6.38 -10.91 14.64
CA TYR A 237 -7.52 -10.70 13.73
C TYR A 237 -7.13 -10.04 12.40
N ASN A 238 -5.84 -9.91 12.10
CA ASN A 238 -5.41 -9.06 11.00
C ASN A 238 -5.42 -9.76 9.64
N GLN A 239 -6.07 -9.12 8.66
CA GLN A 239 -6.05 -9.46 7.22
C GLN A 239 -4.77 -8.94 6.51
N GLY A 240 -3.77 -8.45 7.25
CA GLY A 240 -2.48 -7.98 6.71
C GLY A 240 -2.34 -6.45 6.63
N PHE A 241 -3.35 -5.68 7.02
CA PHE A 241 -3.35 -4.21 6.94
C PHE A 241 -3.30 -3.57 8.33
N THR A 242 -2.13 -3.06 8.71
CA THR A 242 -1.93 -2.23 9.92
C THR A 242 -1.58 -0.81 9.48
N SER A 243 -2.21 0.20 10.09
CA SER A 243 -1.94 1.60 9.77
C SER A 243 -0.93 2.24 10.71
N LYS A 244 -0.26 3.29 10.23
CA LYS A 244 0.63 4.15 11.02
C LYS A 244 -0.04 4.71 12.28
N ASP A 245 -1.33 5.01 12.23
CA ASP A 245 -2.08 5.55 13.36
C ASP A 245 -2.20 4.52 14.49
N GLN A 246 -2.31 3.22 14.16
CA GLN A 246 -2.33 2.15 15.16
C GLN A 246 -0.99 2.05 15.88
N CYS A 247 0.14 2.13 15.16
CA CYS A 247 1.47 2.22 15.77
C CYS A 247 1.61 3.49 16.64
N THR A 248 1.10 4.63 16.15
CA THR A 248 1.16 5.91 16.87
C THR A 248 0.35 5.91 18.17
N ASN A 249 -0.76 5.15 18.23
CA ASN A 249 -1.55 4.99 19.44
C ASN A 249 -0.87 4.06 20.47
N LEU A 250 -0.01 3.15 20.02
CA LEU A 250 0.72 2.21 20.89
C LEU A 250 2.04 2.80 21.44
N MET A 251 2.63 3.78 20.75
CA MET A 251 3.81 4.55 21.20
C MET A 251 3.45 5.68 22.17
#